data_AF-B4NX33-F1
#
_entry.id   AF-B4NX33-F1
#
_cell.length_a   1.000
_cell.length_b   1.000
_cell.length_c   1.000
_cell.angle_alpha   90.00
_cell.angle_beta   90.00
_cell.angle_gamma   90.00
#
_symmetry.space_group_name_H-M   'P 1'
#
loop_
_entity.id
_entity.type
_entity.pdbx_description
1 polymer ?
#
loop_
_entity_poly.entity_id
_entity_poly.type
_entity_poly.pdbx_seq_one_letter_code
_entity_poly.pdbx_strand_id
1 'polypeptide(L)'
;MSREVLSPPVQKMSLNRRYRVNVVHDDFGGDKWNSQNKGATPGNKTYEEPDLYGDDDDEDDAAVKCIEESANGDFTLSIHVSKSFYGGLIGMKGSTKRRIEEETRTEIYVPRQNEKSNEVTIRAKQRSQVCAALRQIRHLVASLRKKMKPTHFLALPLNYGEVKERFVDLKKCILEAELPGIDEELFISECCIHLTLGVYVLLDDSERQEALEVLKSSRRLLDGLKTPFEVRVKGLEILNDDPSSTRVLYARIESPDLQKFANTCLAHFQTTGLSATDNIERESIKLHMTVMNNRYRNEAKKSGNSFDAREILKRFGDFDFGIAHSRAVHLCVLKSRGEDGFYKITGSLEF
;
A
#
# COMPACT_ATOMS: atom_id res chain seq x y z
N MET A 1 -44.76 1.38 -18.06
CA MET A 1 -43.41 1.88 -18.36
C MET A 1 -43.13 1.62 -19.84
N SER A 2 -43.18 2.68 -20.64
CA SER A 2 -43.17 2.70 -22.10
C SER A 2 -41.84 2.19 -22.67
N ARG A 3 -41.93 1.48 -23.81
CA ARG A 3 -40.83 0.81 -24.53
C ARG A 3 -39.83 1.76 -25.21
N GLU A 4 -39.86 3.05 -24.94
CA GLU A 4 -39.07 4.06 -25.68
C GLU A 4 -37.63 4.24 -25.18
N VAL A 5 -37.26 3.67 -24.02
CA VAL A 5 -35.89 3.77 -23.47
C VAL A 5 -34.85 3.00 -24.30
N LEU A 6 -35.27 2.03 -25.13
CA LEU A 6 -34.35 1.13 -25.83
C LEU A 6 -33.83 1.66 -27.18
N SER A 7 -34.27 2.84 -27.63
CA SER A 7 -33.79 3.44 -28.89
C SER A 7 -33.67 4.96 -28.80
N PRO A 8 -32.64 5.50 -28.12
CA PRO A 8 -32.44 6.93 -28.01
C PRO A 8 -32.25 7.60 -29.39
N PRO A 9 -32.81 8.81 -29.58
CA PRO A 9 -32.70 9.55 -30.84
C PRO A 9 -31.25 9.87 -31.19
N VAL A 10 -30.97 9.91 -32.50
CA VAL A 10 -29.62 10.09 -33.04
C VAL A 10 -29.46 11.49 -33.60
N GLN A 11 -28.54 12.28 -33.07
CA GLN A 11 -28.23 13.60 -33.58
C GLN A 11 -27.07 13.52 -34.59
N LYS A 12 -27.28 14.11 -35.78
CA LYS A 12 -26.23 14.32 -36.79
C LYS A 12 -25.60 15.69 -36.57
N MET A 13 -24.30 15.71 -36.32
CA MET A 13 -23.54 16.97 -36.18
C MET A 13 -22.72 17.32 -37.43
N SER A 14 -22.33 16.33 -38.24
CA SER A 14 -21.67 16.54 -39.55
C SER A 14 -21.83 15.31 -40.45
N LEU A 15 -21.44 15.43 -41.73
CA LEU A 15 -21.74 14.47 -42.82
C LEU A 15 -21.45 13.00 -42.51
N ASN A 16 -20.53 12.67 -41.58
CA ASN A 16 -20.17 11.30 -41.22
C ASN A 16 -20.12 10.97 -39.72
N ARG A 17 -20.70 11.79 -38.82
CA ARG A 17 -20.76 11.46 -37.38
C ARG A 17 -22.18 11.54 -36.84
N ARG A 18 -22.61 10.44 -36.21
CA ARG A 18 -23.91 10.26 -35.57
C ARG A 18 -23.71 9.81 -34.13
N TYR A 19 -24.32 10.50 -33.18
CA TYR A 19 -24.28 10.15 -31.76
C TYR A 19 -25.69 9.88 -31.24
N ARG A 20 -25.82 8.89 -30.34
CA ARG A 20 -27.05 8.63 -29.60
C ARG A 20 -27.12 9.60 -28.42
N VAL A 21 -28.21 10.33 -28.31
CA VAL A 21 -28.43 11.31 -27.24
C VAL A 21 -29.46 10.73 -26.27
N ASN A 22 -29.09 10.61 -25.00
CA ASN A 22 -30.03 10.22 -23.96
C ASN A 22 -30.88 11.45 -23.61
N VAL A 23 -32.19 11.33 -23.79
CA VAL A 23 -33.14 12.36 -23.37
C VAL A 23 -33.35 12.21 -21.87
N VAL A 24 -33.04 13.26 -21.12
CA VAL A 24 -33.32 13.30 -19.68
C VAL A 24 -34.82 13.55 -19.52
N HIS A 25 -35.49 12.69 -18.76
CA HIS A 25 -36.92 12.77 -18.51
C HIS A 25 -37.26 14.03 -17.69
N ASP A 26 -38.43 14.62 -17.93
CA ASP A 26 -38.82 15.91 -17.35
C ASP A 26 -38.90 15.87 -15.82
N ASP A 27 -39.19 14.71 -15.24
CA ASP A 27 -39.17 14.46 -13.79
C ASP A 27 -37.81 14.74 -13.12
N PHE A 28 -36.72 14.78 -13.89
CA PHE A 28 -35.36 15.09 -13.41
C PHE A 28 -34.85 16.46 -13.92
N GLY A 29 -35.75 17.36 -14.34
CA GLY A 29 -35.40 18.68 -14.86
C GLY A 29 -34.99 18.69 -16.34
N GLY A 30 -35.52 17.75 -17.12
CA GLY A 30 -35.25 17.57 -18.56
C GLY A 30 -35.47 18.84 -19.40
N ASP A 31 -36.46 19.67 -19.07
CA ASP A 31 -36.77 20.93 -19.77
C ASP A 31 -35.57 21.90 -19.84
N LYS A 32 -34.72 21.94 -18.81
CA LYS A 32 -33.52 22.80 -18.81
C LYS A 32 -32.41 22.30 -19.74
N TRP A 33 -32.33 20.99 -19.93
CA TRP A 33 -31.22 20.35 -20.65
C TRP A 33 -31.57 20.01 -22.10
N ASN A 34 -32.85 19.78 -22.40
CA ASN A 34 -33.33 19.44 -23.74
C ASN A 34 -33.65 20.67 -24.61
N SER A 35 -33.63 21.89 -24.04
CA SER A 35 -33.88 23.11 -24.80
C SER A 35 -32.73 23.44 -25.77
N GLN A 36 -33.01 23.40 -27.07
CA GLN A 36 -32.13 23.95 -28.10
C GLN A 36 -31.90 25.44 -27.85
N ASN A 37 -30.65 25.79 -27.52
CA ASN A 37 -30.17 27.14 -27.29
C ASN A 37 -30.49 28.07 -28.48
N LYS A 38 -31.61 28.79 -28.43
CA LYS A 38 -31.92 29.88 -29.37
C LYS A 38 -31.42 31.18 -28.77
N GLY A 39 -30.26 31.64 -29.24
CA GLY A 39 -29.78 33.00 -29.03
C GLY A 39 -28.58 33.08 -28.09
N ALA A 40 -27.39 32.78 -28.61
CA ALA A 40 -26.15 33.30 -28.04
C ALA A 40 -25.19 33.62 -29.20
N THR A 41 -24.96 34.90 -29.41
CA THR A 41 -23.98 35.47 -30.36
C THR A 41 -22.56 35.01 -29.98
N PRO A 42 -21.70 34.59 -30.93
CA PRO A 42 -20.40 34.04 -30.58
C PRO A 42 -19.41 35.17 -30.28
N GLY A 43 -19.28 35.53 -29.00
CA GLY A 43 -18.08 36.21 -28.51
C GLY A 43 -16.93 35.21 -28.52
N ASN A 44 -15.89 35.49 -29.28
CA ASN A 44 -14.68 34.67 -29.39
C ASN A 44 -13.88 34.71 -28.09
N LYS A 45 -14.33 33.97 -27.07
CA LYS A 45 -13.51 33.58 -25.92
C LYS A 45 -13.05 32.16 -26.17
N THR A 46 -11.83 32.02 -26.68
CA THR A 46 -11.10 30.77 -26.65
C THR A 46 -11.18 30.22 -25.23
N TYR A 47 -11.68 29.01 -25.08
CA TYR A 47 -11.65 28.32 -23.80
C TYR A 47 -10.18 28.09 -23.45
N GLU A 48 -9.65 28.91 -22.55
CA GLU A 48 -8.41 28.61 -21.85
C GLU A 48 -8.79 27.71 -20.68
N GLU A 49 -8.35 26.45 -20.77
CA GLU A 49 -8.47 25.50 -19.68
C GLU A 49 -7.66 26.08 -18.51
N PRO A 50 -8.28 26.37 -17.35
CA PRO A 50 -7.55 26.85 -16.20
C PRO A 50 -6.48 25.82 -15.86
N ASP A 51 -5.23 26.26 -15.73
CA ASP A 51 -4.13 25.40 -15.33
C ASP A 51 -4.39 24.93 -13.89
N LEU A 52 -5.04 23.77 -13.77
CA LEU A 52 -5.40 23.12 -12.50
C LEU A 52 -4.17 22.54 -11.79
N TYR A 53 -2.99 22.62 -12.42
CA TYR A 53 -1.68 22.35 -11.84
C TYR A 53 -1.03 23.65 -11.36
N GLY A 54 -1.81 24.50 -10.66
CA GLY A 54 -1.22 25.60 -9.91
C GLY A 54 -0.18 25.01 -8.96
N ASP A 55 1.03 25.60 -8.96
CA ASP A 55 2.18 25.30 -8.12
C ASP A 55 1.80 24.52 -6.85
N ASP A 56 1.74 23.19 -6.94
CA ASP A 56 1.75 22.34 -5.75
C ASP A 56 3.14 22.57 -5.15
N ASP A 57 3.19 23.12 -3.94
CA ASP A 57 4.40 23.44 -3.16
C ASP A 57 5.41 22.27 -3.15
N ASP A 58 6.24 22.13 -4.20
CA ASP A 58 7.39 21.22 -4.19
C ASP A 58 8.51 21.74 -3.28
N GLU A 59 8.36 22.95 -2.73
CA GLU A 59 9.34 23.55 -1.84
C GLU A 59 9.57 22.72 -0.57
N ASP A 60 8.60 21.92 -0.14
CA ASP A 60 8.74 21.08 1.05
C ASP A 60 9.28 19.67 0.79
N ASP A 61 9.52 19.29 -0.46
CA ASP A 61 10.14 18.00 -0.77
C ASP A 61 11.63 18.00 -0.42
N ALA A 62 12.03 17.10 0.49
CA ALA A 62 13.41 16.99 0.93
C ALA A 62 14.40 16.73 -0.22
N ALA A 63 13.99 16.02 -1.28
CA ALA A 63 14.87 15.80 -2.43
C ALA A 63 15.01 17.05 -3.29
N VAL A 64 13.97 17.87 -3.40
CA VAL A 64 14.03 19.16 -4.10
C VAL A 64 15.00 20.10 -3.37
N LYS A 65 15.05 20.05 -2.04
CA LYS A 65 16.04 20.80 -1.23
C LYS A 65 17.51 20.40 -1.52
N CYS A 66 17.75 19.20 -2.05
CA CYS A 66 19.08 18.69 -2.41
C CYS A 66 19.51 18.98 -3.86
N ILE A 67 18.77 19.79 -4.62
CA ILE A 67 19.17 20.19 -5.97
C ILE A 67 20.38 21.14 -5.88
N GLU A 68 21.49 20.75 -6.49
CA GLU A 68 22.73 21.53 -6.53
C GLU A 68 22.82 22.36 -7.81
N GLU A 69 23.29 23.60 -7.69
CA GLU A 69 23.61 24.46 -8.84
C GLU A 69 25.09 24.35 -9.15
N SER A 70 25.41 23.88 -10.35
CA SER A 70 26.78 23.81 -10.86
C SER A 70 27.28 25.19 -11.26
N ALA A 71 28.60 25.41 -11.21
CA ALA A 71 29.25 26.67 -11.62
C ALA A 71 28.92 27.13 -13.06
N ASN A 72 28.41 26.22 -13.90
CA ASN A 72 27.99 26.47 -15.28
C ASN A 72 26.53 26.92 -15.41
N GLY A 73 25.80 27.10 -14.29
CA GLY A 73 24.37 27.46 -14.24
C GLY A 73 23.40 26.31 -14.46
N ASP A 74 23.86 25.06 -14.36
CA ASP A 74 23.03 23.86 -14.50
C ASP A 74 22.59 23.33 -13.14
N PHE A 75 21.37 22.83 -13.05
CA PHE A 75 20.83 22.20 -11.84
C PHE A 75 20.98 20.69 -11.93
N THR A 76 21.48 20.07 -10.85
CA THR A 76 21.69 18.62 -10.77
C THR A 76 21.07 18.05 -9.50
N LEU A 77 20.47 16.86 -9.61
CA LEU A 77 19.91 16.11 -8.49
C LEU A 77 20.28 14.64 -8.62
N SER A 78 20.83 14.07 -7.55
CA SER A 78 21.02 12.62 -7.44
C SER A 78 19.97 12.03 -6.50
N ILE A 79 19.29 10.98 -6.96
CA ILE A 79 18.31 10.23 -6.17
C ILE A 79 18.66 8.76 -6.11
N HIS A 80 18.44 8.15 -4.94
CA HIS A 80 18.58 6.70 -4.80
C HIS A 80 17.45 5.97 -5.52
N VAL A 81 17.81 5.04 -6.40
CA VAL A 81 16.85 4.12 -7.05
C VAL A 81 17.43 2.72 -7.00
N SER A 82 16.70 1.77 -6.43
CA SER A 82 17.15 0.38 -6.41
C SER A 82 17.42 -0.13 -7.84
N LYS A 83 18.54 -0.82 -8.02
CA LYS A 83 18.96 -1.41 -9.30
C LYS A 83 17.90 -2.32 -9.93
N SER A 84 17.02 -2.91 -9.13
CA SER A 84 15.89 -3.71 -9.61
C SER A 84 14.93 -2.90 -10.50
N PHE A 85 14.89 -1.58 -10.38
CA PHE A 85 14.04 -0.70 -11.19
C PHE A 85 14.72 -0.14 -12.44
N TYR A 86 16.05 -0.30 -12.59
CA TYR A 86 16.79 0.28 -13.73
C TYR A 86 16.24 -0.20 -15.08
N GLY A 87 15.92 -1.48 -15.21
CA GLY A 87 15.34 -2.02 -16.45
C GLY A 87 14.01 -1.35 -16.82
N GLY A 88 13.17 -1.05 -15.83
CA GLY A 88 11.90 -0.36 -16.04
C GLY A 88 12.07 1.14 -16.32
N LEU A 89 13.01 1.78 -15.62
CA LEU A 89 13.37 3.20 -15.80
C LEU A 89 13.95 3.47 -17.19
N ILE A 90 14.86 2.60 -17.65
CA ILE A 90 15.45 2.67 -18.99
C ILE A 90 14.37 2.33 -20.03
N GLY A 91 13.61 1.26 -19.82
CA GLY A 91 12.62 0.76 -20.77
C GLY A 91 13.25 0.07 -21.98
N MET A 92 12.40 -0.48 -22.84
CA MET A 92 12.84 -1.22 -24.02
C MET A 92 13.63 -0.29 -24.96
N LYS A 93 14.90 -0.62 -25.22
CA LYS A 93 15.83 0.22 -26.01
C LYS A 93 15.97 1.66 -25.49
N GLY A 94 15.78 1.88 -24.18
CA GLY A 94 15.87 3.22 -23.59
C GLY A 94 14.64 4.11 -23.81
N SER A 95 13.53 3.55 -24.30
CA SER A 95 12.35 4.34 -24.68
C SER A 95 11.76 5.14 -23.52
N THR A 96 11.67 4.55 -22.33
CA THR A 96 11.09 5.22 -21.15
C THR A 96 11.95 6.38 -20.69
N LYS A 97 13.26 6.14 -20.53
CA LYS A 97 14.24 7.18 -20.17
C LYS A 97 14.21 8.34 -21.16
N ARG A 98 14.31 8.03 -22.46
CA ARG A 98 14.31 9.04 -23.53
C ARG A 98 13.02 9.86 -23.54
N ARG A 99 11.87 9.22 -23.31
CA ARG A 99 10.58 9.91 -23.20
C ARG A 99 10.57 10.91 -22.04
N ILE A 100 11.04 10.52 -20.86
CA ILE A 100 11.12 11.42 -19.69
C ILE A 100 12.07 12.59 -20.00
N GLU A 101 13.24 12.32 -20.58
CA GLU A 101 14.22 13.35 -20.99
C GLU A 101 13.63 14.35 -21.99
N GLU A 102 12.90 13.87 -23.00
CA GLU A 102 12.25 14.71 -24.02
C GLU A 102 11.10 15.56 -23.45
N GLU A 103 10.23 14.97 -22.63
CA GLU A 103 9.08 15.67 -22.01
C GLU A 103 9.52 16.72 -20.99
N THR A 104 10.57 16.46 -20.22
CA THR A 104 11.04 17.33 -19.13
C THR A 104 12.23 18.20 -19.50
N ARG A 105 12.81 18.01 -20.69
CA ARG A 105 14.03 18.68 -21.16
C ARG A 105 15.20 18.51 -20.20
N THR A 106 15.37 17.28 -19.70
CA THR A 106 16.42 16.90 -18.76
C THR A 106 17.36 15.86 -19.37
N GLU A 107 18.54 15.72 -18.78
CA GLU A 107 19.46 14.62 -19.00
C GLU A 107 19.44 13.71 -17.78
N ILE A 108 19.12 12.44 -17.98
CA ILE A 108 19.06 11.43 -16.93
C ILE A 108 20.23 10.47 -17.10
N TYR A 109 21.00 10.30 -16.04
CA TYR A 109 22.07 9.30 -15.97
C TYR A 109 21.66 8.17 -15.04
N VAL A 110 21.63 6.94 -15.57
CA VAL A 110 21.39 5.72 -14.79
C VAL A 110 22.71 4.96 -14.70
N PRO A 111 23.24 4.70 -13.49
CA PRO A 111 24.48 3.95 -13.31
C PRO A 111 24.42 2.56 -13.95
N ARG A 112 25.58 2.05 -14.37
CA ARG A 112 25.68 0.67 -14.85
C ARG A 112 25.51 -0.33 -13.71
N GLN A 113 25.08 -1.55 -14.04
CA GLN A 113 24.81 -2.59 -13.04
C GLN A 113 26.03 -2.94 -12.16
N ASN A 114 27.24 -2.82 -12.73
CA ASN A 114 28.52 -3.11 -12.09
C ASN A 114 29.08 -1.94 -11.28
N GLU A 115 28.51 -0.74 -11.37
CA GLU A 115 28.92 0.39 -10.54
C GLU A 115 28.42 0.20 -9.11
N LYS A 116 29.14 0.75 -8.13
CA LYS A 116 28.76 0.63 -6.71
C LYS A 116 27.61 1.57 -6.34
N SER A 117 27.45 2.68 -7.05
CA SER A 117 26.41 3.66 -6.77
C SER A 117 25.04 3.22 -7.29
N ASN A 118 24.01 3.49 -6.50
CA ASN A 118 22.60 3.33 -6.87
C ASN A 118 21.92 4.69 -7.13
N GLU A 119 22.71 5.73 -7.41
CA GLU A 119 22.21 7.09 -7.60
C GLU A 119 21.92 7.38 -9.07
N VAL A 120 20.65 7.65 -9.38
CA VAL A 120 20.23 8.17 -10.67
C VAL A 120 20.36 9.69 -10.62
N THR A 121 21.11 10.26 -11.56
CA THR A 121 21.36 11.71 -11.63
C THR A 121 20.48 12.34 -12.69
N ILE A 122 19.84 13.46 -12.35
CA ILE A 122 19.01 14.28 -13.23
C ILE A 122 19.72 15.63 -13.38
N ARG A 123 19.95 16.08 -14.61
CA ARG A 123 20.56 17.38 -14.91
C ARG A 123 19.65 18.19 -15.83
N ALA A 124 19.49 19.48 -15.54
CA ALA A 124 18.69 20.38 -16.38
C ALA A 124 19.18 21.83 -16.31
N LYS A 125 18.63 22.69 -17.18
CA LYS A 125 18.92 24.13 -17.19
C LYS A 125 18.08 24.91 -16.18
N GLN A 126 16.94 24.38 -15.78
CA GLN A 126 16.03 25.01 -14.83
C GLN A 126 15.69 24.05 -13.70
N ARG A 127 15.55 24.57 -12.49
CA ARG A 127 15.14 23.80 -11.31
C ARG A 127 13.78 23.10 -11.51
N SER A 128 12.82 23.79 -12.13
CA SER A 128 11.49 23.23 -12.45
C SER A 128 11.55 21.98 -13.34
N GLN A 129 12.50 21.91 -14.28
CA GLN A 129 12.70 20.75 -15.14
C GLN A 129 13.21 19.53 -14.36
N VAL A 130 14.13 19.76 -13.41
CA VAL A 130 14.60 18.70 -12.50
C VAL A 130 13.45 18.18 -11.65
N CYS A 131 12.63 19.07 -11.08
CA CYS A 131 11.45 18.67 -10.30
C CYS A 131 10.45 17.87 -11.13
N ALA A 132 10.14 18.30 -12.36
CA ALA A 132 9.25 17.57 -13.26
C ALA A 132 9.77 16.16 -13.58
N ALA A 133 11.07 16.01 -13.87
CA ALA A 133 11.70 14.71 -14.10
C ALA A 133 11.67 13.83 -12.85
N LEU A 134 11.97 14.40 -11.68
CA LEU A 134 11.89 13.70 -10.40
C LEU A 134 10.49 13.12 -10.15
N ARG A 135 9.43 13.91 -10.36
CA ARG A 135 8.04 13.44 -10.21
C ARG A 135 7.73 12.29 -11.16
N GLN A 136 8.13 12.39 -12.43
CA GLN A 136 7.92 11.31 -13.40
C GLN A 136 8.68 10.02 -13.02
N ILE A 137 9.93 10.12 -12.56
CA ILE A 137 10.72 8.97 -12.13
C ILE A 137 10.09 8.32 -10.88
N ARG A 138 9.71 9.11 -9.87
CA ARG A 138 9.06 8.58 -8.67
C ARG A 138 7.75 7.88 -8.99
N HIS A 139 6.92 8.46 -9.86
CA HIS A 139 5.68 7.83 -10.29
C HIS A 139 5.93 6.49 -10.99
N LEU A 140 6.93 6.42 -11.88
CA LEU A 140 7.32 5.19 -12.55
C LEU A 140 7.83 4.14 -11.55
N VAL A 141 8.72 4.52 -10.63
CA VAL A 141 9.24 3.62 -9.59
C VAL A 141 8.11 3.10 -8.70
N ALA A 142 7.17 3.95 -8.29
CA ALA A 142 5.99 3.52 -7.53
C ALA A 142 5.15 2.50 -8.31
N SER A 143 4.90 2.73 -9.60
CA SER A 143 4.17 1.81 -10.48
C SER A 143 4.88 0.46 -10.65
N LEU A 144 6.22 0.46 -10.73
CA LEU A 144 7.01 -0.77 -10.77
C LEU A 144 6.98 -1.49 -9.41
N ARG A 145 7.12 -0.76 -8.30
CA ARG A 145 7.09 -1.32 -6.93
C ARG A 145 5.73 -1.96 -6.62
N LYS A 146 4.62 -1.40 -7.13
CA LYS A 146 3.27 -2.00 -7.03
C LYS A 146 3.17 -3.43 -7.60
N LYS A 147 4.09 -3.83 -8.47
CA LYS A 147 4.12 -5.18 -9.08
C LYS A 147 5.05 -6.14 -8.34
N MET A 148 5.84 -5.64 -7.39
CA MET A 148 6.81 -6.43 -6.64
C MET A 148 6.15 -7.16 -5.48
N LYS A 149 6.68 -8.33 -5.13
CA LYS A 149 6.24 -9.05 -3.94
C LYS A 149 6.75 -8.34 -2.69
N PRO A 150 5.94 -8.26 -1.62
CA PRO A 150 6.39 -7.77 -0.33
C PRO A 150 7.63 -8.50 0.19
N THR A 151 8.50 -7.75 0.88
CA THR A 151 9.77 -8.25 1.43
C THR A 151 9.88 -8.05 2.94
N HIS A 152 9.31 -6.98 3.46
CA HIS A 152 9.38 -6.61 4.88
C HIS A 152 8.00 -6.19 5.39
N PHE A 153 7.85 -6.17 6.70
CA PHE A 153 6.63 -5.73 7.36
C PHE A 153 6.96 -5.20 8.77
N LEU A 154 6.13 -4.30 9.27
CA LEU A 154 6.18 -3.89 10.68
C LEU A 154 5.35 -4.88 11.50
N ALA A 155 5.99 -5.51 12.47
CA ALA A 155 5.42 -6.52 13.34
C ALA A 155 5.39 -6.04 14.78
N LEU A 156 4.23 -6.14 15.42
CA LEU A 156 4.10 -6.01 16.86
C LEU A 156 3.92 -7.42 17.44
N PRO A 157 4.92 -7.95 18.17
CA PRO A 157 4.91 -9.34 18.61
C PRO A 157 3.86 -9.56 19.71
N LEU A 158 3.16 -10.69 19.63
CA LEU A 158 2.21 -11.19 20.63
C LEU A 158 2.58 -12.59 21.13
N ASN A 159 3.80 -13.04 20.85
CA ASN A 159 4.32 -14.39 21.05
C ASN A 159 4.83 -14.64 22.49
N TYR A 160 4.21 -14.01 23.49
CA TYR A 160 4.58 -14.11 24.90
C TYR A 160 3.36 -13.99 25.82
N GLY A 161 3.53 -14.43 27.07
CA GLY A 161 2.53 -14.32 28.13
C GLY A 161 1.23 -15.06 27.84
N GLU A 162 0.14 -14.56 28.45
CA GLU A 162 -1.19 -15.18 28.39
C GLU A 162 -1.67 -15.37 26.94
N VAL A 163 -1.46 -14.41 26.04
CA VAL A 163 -1.94 -14.51 24.65
C VAL A 163 -1.32 -15.70 23.92
N LYS A 164 -0.02 -15.98 24.12
CA LYS A 164 0.62 -17.16 23.54
C LYS A 164 0.09 -18.46 24.14
N GLU A 165 -0.06 -18.51 25.45
CA GLU A 165 -0.59 -19.69 26.16
C GLU A 165 -2.01 -20.01 25.69
N ARG A 166 -2.88 -19.01 25.65
CA ARG A 166 -4.26 -19.12 25.16
C ARG A 166 -4.33 -19.48 23.67
N PHE A 167 -3.40 -19.00 22.86
CA PHE A 167 -3.31 -19.41 21.46
C PHE A 167 -3.00 -20.91 21.33
N VAL A 168 -2.06 -21.42 22.14
CA VAL A 168 -1.73 -22.86 22.16
C VAL A 168 -2.94 -23.68 22.64
N ASP A 169 -3.65 -23.21 23.67
CA ASP A 169 -4.88 -23.85 24.15
C ASP A 169 -5.96 -23.92 23.06
N LEU A 170 -6.22 -22.79 22.37
CA LEU A 170 -7.18 -22.74 21.27
C LEU A 170 -6.80 -23.72 20.15
N LYS A 171 -5.52 -23.70 19.74
CA LYS A 171 -4.98 -24.61 18.72
C LYS A 171 -5.26 -26.06 19.11
N LYS A 172 -4.96 -26.43 20.35
CA LYS A 172 -5.22 -27.78 20.89
C LYS A 172 -6.71 -28.13 20.83
N CYS A 173 -7.58 -27.26 21.34
CA CYS A 173 -9.03 -27.51 21.33
C CYS A 173 -9.63 -27.65 19.92
N ILE A 174 -9.14 -26.88 18.94
CA ILE A 174 -9.61 -26.98 17.55
C ILE A 174 -9.15 -28.30 16.91
N LEU A 175 -7.91 -28.73 17.17
CA LEU A 175 -7.37 -29.99 16.63
C LEU A 175 -8.07 -31.21 17.24
N GLU A 176 -8.34 -31.18 18.56
CA GLU A 176 -9.08 -32.23 19.26
C GLU A 176 -10.55 -32.35 18.80
N ALA A 177 -11.10 -31.31 18.18
CA ALA A 177 -12.45 -31.35 17.62
C ALA A 177 -12.54 -32.11 16.28
N GLU A 178 -11.40 -32.56 15.72
CA GLU A 178 -11.29 -33.37 14.50
C GLU A 178 -12.14 -32.84 13.33
N LEU A 179 -12.14 -31.51 13.15
CA LEU A 179 -12.97 -30.86 12.13
C LEU A 179 -12.49 -31.21 10.72
N PRO A 180 -13.39 -31.54 9.78
CA PRO A 180 -13.01 -31.94 8.42
C PRO A 180 -12.18 -30.86 7.71
N GLY A 181 -11.02 -31.27 7.18
CA GLY A 181 -10.16 -30.37 6.42
C GLY A 181 -9.41 -29.34 7.27
N ILE A 182 -9.40 -29.49 8.60
CA ILE A 182 -8.57 -28.69 9.52
C ILE A 182 -7.39 -29.55 9.98
N ASP A 183 -6.18 -29.05 9.79
CA ASP A 183 -4.94 -29.69 10.23
C ASP A 183 -3.98 -28.66 10.85
N GLU A 184 -2.94 -29.17 11.51
CA GLU A 184 -1.98 -28.36 12.24
C GLU A 184 -1.23 -27.35 11.34
N GLU A 185 -1.00 -27.65 10.06
CA GLU A 185 -0.25 -26.77 9.16
C GLU A 185 -1.00 -25.48 8.82
N LEU A 186 -2.33 -25.43 9.07
CA LEU A 186 -3.10 -24.20 8.91
C LEU A 186 -2.74 -23.14 9.93
N PHE A 187 -2.24 -23.53 11.11
CA PHE A 187 -1.94 -22.61 12.20
C PHE A 187 -0.63 -21.89 11.94
N ILE A 188 -0.59 -20.59 12.28
CA ILE A 188 0.68 -19.90 12.40
C ILE A 188 1.47 -20.52 13.56
N SER A 189 2.80 -20.55 13.44
CA SER A 189 3.66 -20.92 14.58
C SER A 189 3.42 -19.96 15.75
N GLU A 190 3.32 -20.49 16.96
CA GLU A 190 3.14 -19.74 18.20
C GLU A 190 4.30 -18.78 18.50
N CYS A 191 5.49 -19.05 17.95
CA CYS A 191 6.62 -18.12 18.01
C CYS A 191 6.42 -16.92 17.09
N CYS A 192 5.52 -17.00 16.09
CA CYS A 192 5.27 -16.00 15.06
C CYS A 192 3.93 -15.28 15.17
N ILE A 193 3.17 -15.43 16.25
CA ILE A 193 1.94 -14.63 16.43
C ILE A 193 2.30 -13.15 16.64
N HIS A 194 1.69 -12.27 15.84
CA HIS A 194 1.99 -10.84 15.79
C HIS A 194 0.82 -10.05 15.17
N LEU A 195 0.85 -8.72 15.33
CA LEU A 195 0.05 -7.78 14.56
C LEU A 195 0.90 -7.16 13.44
N THR A 196 0.32 -7.01 12.25
CA THR A 196 0.99 -6.34 11.13
C THR A 196 0.58 -4.87 11.07
N LEU A 197 1.54 -3.96 11.22
CA LEU A 197 1.34 -2.51 11.15
C LEU A 197 1.77 -1.89 9.81
N GLY A 198 2.24 -2.68 8.87
CA GLY A 198 2.74 -2.16 7.61
C GLY A 198 3.40 -3.23 6.77
N VAL A 199 3.31 -3.14 5.45
CA VAL A 199 3.96 -4.09 4.52
C VAL A 199 4.72 -3.29 3.47
N TYR A 200 5.96 -3.72 3.18
CA TYR A 200 6.93 -2.94 2.39
C TYR A 200 7.67 -3.78 1.36
N VAL A 201 8.15 -3.11 0.33
CA VAL A 201 9.06 -3.65 -0.67
C VAL A 201 10.38 -2.88 -0.51
N LEU A 202 11.37 -3.49 0.14
CA LEU A 202 12.71 -2.93 0.37
C LEU A 202 13.72 -3.82 -0.36
N LEU A 203 14.32 -3.30 -1.42
CA LEU A 203 15.07 -4.09 -2.40
C LEU A 203 16.59 -4.05 -2.18
N ASP A 204 17.10 -3.08 -1.44
CA ASP A 204 18.52 -2.96 -1.11
C ASP A 204 18.75 -2.45 0.33
N ASP A 205 20.02 -2.37 0.74
CA ASP A 205 20.40 -1.91 2.08
C ASP A 205 20.07 -0.44 2.34
N SER A 206 20.09 0.40 1.30
CA SER A 206 19.77 1.82 1.43
C SER A 206 18.29 2.01 1.76
N GLU A 207 17.39 1.34 1.02
CA GLU A 207 15.95 1.35 1.32
C GLU A 207 15.64 0.73 2.69
N ARG A 208 16.41 -0.29 3.12
CA ARG A 208 16.30 -0.84 4.49
C ARG A 208 16.67 0.21 5.54
N GLN A 209 17.77 0.92 5.35
CA GLN A 209 18.22 1.94 6.28
C GLN A 209 17.23 3.11 6.34
N GLU A 210 16.72 3.55 5.18
CA GLU A 210 15.69 4.58 5.11
C GLU A 210 14.43 4.17 5.89
N ALA A 211 13.93 2.96 5.69
CA ALA A 211 12.79 2.44 6.44
C ALA A 211 13.05 2.40 7.95
N LEU A 212 14.28 2.12 8.39
CA LEU A 212 14.66 2.16 9.80
C LEU A 212 14.68 3.58 10.35
N GLU A 213 15.18 4.56 9.61
CA GLU A 213 15.17 5.96 10.03
C GLU A 213 13.74 6.52 10.10
N VAL A 214 12.86 6.11 9.18
CA VAL A 214 11.43 6.44 9.22
C VAL A 214 10.75 5.79 10.44
N LEU A 215 11.11 4.55 10.77
CA LEU A 215 10.62 3.87 11.96
C LEU A 215 11.09 4.58 13.25
N LYS A 216 12.37 4.93 13.35
CA LYS A 216 12.93 5.65 14.51
C LYS A 216 12.31 7.03 14.66
N SER A 217 12.17 7.79 13.57
CA SER A 217 11.58 9.12 13.60
C SER A 217 10.08 9.09 13.91
N SER A 218 9.41 7.96 13.68
CA SER A 218 8.04 7.70 14.15
C SER A 218 7.91 7.60 15.68
N ARG A 219 9.03 7.61 16.45
CA ARG A 219 8.99 7.73 17.92
C ARG A 219 8.22 8.96 18.40
N ARG A 220 8.32 10.09 17.67
CA ARG A 220 7.57 11.32 17.96
C ARG A 220 6.06 11.14 17.91
N LEU A 221 5.57 10.09 17.24
CA LEU A 221 4.15 9.77 17.14
C LEU A 221 3.61 9.09 18.40
N LEU A 222 4.50 8.70 19.32
CA LEU A 222 4.12 8.17 20.63
C LEU A 222 3.70 9.28 21.61
N ASP A 223 4.04 10.53 21.32
CA ASP A 223 3.72 11.67 22.19
C ASP A 223 2.19 11.80 22.38
N GLY A 224 1.76 11.71 23.64
CA GLY A 224 0.34 11.77 24.00
C GLY A 224 -0.42 10.45 23.85
N LEU A 225 0.26 9.34 23.53
CA LEU A 225 -0.31 7.98 23.59
C LEU A 225 0.05 7.30 24.91
N LYS A 226 -0.79 6.37 25.37
CA LYS A 226 -0.50 5.57 26.57
C LYS A 226 0.37 4.38 26.17
N THR A 227 1.68 4.47 26.43
CA THR A 227 2.63 3.38 26.25
C THR A 227 3.04 2.78 27.60
N PRO A 228 3.39 1.47 27.67
CA PRO A 228 3.29 0.46 26.62
C PRO A 228 1.83 0.20 26.21
N PHE A 229 1.60 -0.14 24.94
CA PHE A 229 0.23 -0.33 24.45
C PHE A 229 -0.40 -1.57 25.08
N GLU A 230 -1.56 -1.37 25.71
CA GLU A 230 -2.44 -2.46 26.14
C GLU A 230 -3.22 -2.98 24.92
N VAL A 231 -3.10 -4.27 24.64
CA VAL A 231 -3.70 -4.93 23.47
C VAL A 231 -4.62 -6.03 23.95
N ARG A 232 -5.93 -5.79 23.88
CA ARG A 232 -6.92 -6.83 24.16
C ARG A 232 -7.17 -7.67 22.91
N VAL A 233 -7.02 -8.99 23.03
CA VAL A 233 -7.17 -9.94 21.93
C VAL A 233 -8.36 -10.85 22.23
N LYS A 234 -9.47 -10.66 21.51
CA LYS A 234 -10.71 -11.40 21.78
C LYS A 234 -11.55 -11.61 20.54
N GLY A 235 -12.06 -12.82 20.40
CA GLY A 235 -12.96 -13.24 19.35
C GLY A 235 -12.25 -13.51 18.03
N LEU A 236 -12.91 -14.31 17.18
CA LEU A 236 -12.40 -14.78 15.90
C LEU A 236 -13.26 -14.23 14.76
N GLU A 237 -12.58 -13.84 13.68
CA GLU A 237 -13.19 -13.39 12.44
C GLU A 237 -12.40 -13.88 11.23
N ILE A 238 -13.00 -13.73 10.05
CA ILE A 238 -12.43 -14.12 8.77
C ILE A 238 -12.20 -12.89 7.90
N LEU A 239 -11.19 -12.95 7.03
CA LEU A 239 -10.85 -11.81 6.16
C LEU A 239 -11.76 -11.71 4.92
N ASN A 240 -12.44 -12.79 4.56
CA ASN A 240 -13.37 -12.89 3.45
C ASN A 240 -14.80 -13.11 3.96
N ASP A 241 -15.83 -12.87 3.14
CA ASP A 241 -17.23 -12.88 3.62
C ASP A 241 -17.84 -14.28 3.81
N ASP A 242 -17.26 -15.30 3.19
CA ASP A 242 -17.78 -16.68 3.22
C ASP A 242 -17.00 -17.57 4.21
N PRO A 243 -17.59 -17.93 5.38
CA PRO A 243 -16.95 -18.79 6.36
C PRO A 243 -16.74 -20.23 5.87
N SER A 244 -17.51 -20.70 4.90
CA SER A 244 -17.33 -22.05 4.32
C SER A 244 -16.09 -22.15 3.42
N SER A 245 -15.59 -21.01 2.94
CA SER A 245 -14.43 -20.90 2.05
C SER A 245 -13.42 -19.88 2.60
N THR A 246 -13.02 -20.08 3.86
CA THR A 246 -12.11 -19.17 4.57
C THR A 246 -10.68 -19.33 4.10
N ARG A 247 -9.98 -18.21 3.86
CA ARG A 247 -8.53 -18.21 3.58
C ARG A 247 -7.69 -17.85 4.80
N VAL A 248 -8.18 -16.92 5.60
CA VAL A 248 -7.50 -16.39 6.78
C VAL A 248 -8.50 -16.26 7.91
N LEU A 249 -8.20 -16.91 9.03
CA LEU A 249 -8.89 -16.75 10.30
C LEU A 249 -7.96 -15.93 11.22
N TYR A 250 -8.49 -14.89 11.84
CA TYR A 250 -7.73 -14.01 12.71
C TYR A 250 -8.49 -13.70 14.00
N ALA A 251 -7.75 -13.32 15.04
CA ALA A 251 -8.31 -12.80 16.27
C ALA A 251 -8.44 -11.27 16.20
N ARG A 252 -9.54 -10.75 16.71
CA ARG A 252 -9.80 -9.30 16.72
C ARG A 252 -8.97 -8.63 17.80
N ILE A 253 -8.65 -7.36 17.54
CA ILE A 253 -7.81 -6.54 18.39
C ILE A 253 -8.58 -5.30 18.82
N GLU A 254 -8.53 -5.02 20.12
CA GLU A 254 -9.02 -3.79 20.71
C GLU A 254 -7.86 -3.07 21.39
N SER A 255 -7.40 -1.98 20.78
CA SER A 255 -6.35 -1.11 21.30
C SER A 255 -6.39 0.25 20.59
N PRO A 256 -7.14 1.23 21.13
CA PRO A 256 -7.34 2.52 20.47
C PRO A 256 -6.05 3.33 20.24
N ASP A 257 -5.16 3.36 21.25
CA ASP A 257 -3.89 4.10 21.16
C ASP A 257 -2.95 3.45 20.14
N LEU A 258 -2.89 2.11 20.09
CA LEU A 258 -2.12 1.39 19.07
C LEU A 258 -2.72 1.61 17.68
N GLN A 259 -4.03 1.64 17.53
CA GLN A 259 -4.70 1.89 16.25
C GLN A 259 -4.34 3.29 15.71
N LYS A 260 -4.32 4.30 16.59
CA LYS A 260 -3.90 5.66 16.24
C LYS A 260 -2.43 5.68 15.81
N PHE A 261 -1.54 5.08 16.60
CA PHE A 261 -0.11 4.95 16.25
C PHE A 261 0.09 4.25 14.90
N ALA A 262 -0.57 3.11 14.69
CA ALA A 262 -0.47 2.30 13.48
C ALA A 262 -0.89 3.09 12.23
N ASN A 263 -1.99 3.85 12.31
CA ASN A 263 -2.47 4.67 11.19
C ASN A 263 -1.53 5.84 10.89
N THR A 264 -1.05 6.54 11.92
CA THR A 264 -0.11 7.65 11.71
C THR A 264 1.24 7.15 11.19
N CYS A 265 1.71 6.00 11.68
CA CYS A 265 2.91 5.34 11.18
C CYS A 265 2.72 4.93 9.70
N LEU A 266 1.58 4.36 9.32
CA LEU A 266 1.27 4.04 7.93
C LEU A 266 1.35 5.27 7.03
N ALA A 267 0.69 6.36 7.43
CA ALA A 267 0.69 7.62 6.67
C ALA A 267 2.11 8.16 6.50
N HIS A 268 2.92 8.14 7.55
CA HIS A 268 4.32 8.56 7.48
C HIS A 268 5.12 7.70 6.50
N PHE A 269 4.96 6.38 6.55
CA PHE A 269 5.63 5.47 5.61
C PHE A 269 5.14 5.61 4.16
N GLN A 270 3.86 5.95 3.93
CA GLN A 270 3.34 6.17 2.57
C GLN A 270 4.07 7.30 1.84
N THR A 271 4.52 8.33 2.56
CA THR A 271 5.30 9.45 1.97
C THR A 271 6.65 9.03 1.39
N THR A 272 7.21 7.91 1.85
CA THR A 272 8.53 7.41 1.41
C THR A 272 8.48 6.68 0.07
N GLY A 273 7.30 6.22 -0.36
CA GLY A 273 7.16 5.37 -1.54
C GLY A 273 7.69 3.93 -1.38
N LEU A 274 8.00 3.48 -0.16
CA LEU A 274 8.51 2.13 0.15
C LEU A 274 7.40 1.08 0.42
N SER A 275 6.16 1.53 0.60
CA SER A 275 5.00 0.69 0.90
C SER A 275 4.69 -0.31 -0.22
N ALA A 276 4.23 -1.51 0.16
CA ALA A 276 3.66 -2.48 -0.75
C ALA A 276 2.25 -2.06 -1.22
N THR A 277 1.77 -2.63 -2.33
CA THR A 277 0.52 -2.25 -3.01
C THR A 277 -0.67 -2.08 -2.08
N ASP A 278 -0.92 -3.05 -1.20
CA ASP A 278 -2.06 -3.05 -0.29
C ASP A 278 -2.01 -1.94 0.78
N ASN A 279 -0.84 -1.30 0.93
CA ASN A 279 -0.57 -0.27 1.92
C ASN A 279 -0.38 1.13 1.31
N ILE A 280 -0.34 1.28 -0.01
CA ILE A 280 -0.11 2.60 -0.66
C ILE A 280 -1.33 3.51 -0.52
N GLU A 281 -2.53 2.97 -0.78
CA GLU A 281 -3.78 3.74 -0.80
C GLU A 281 -4.66 3.45 0.43
N ARG A 282 -4.08 2.79 1.44
CA ARG A 282 -4.82 2.36 2.62
C ARG A 282 -4.93 3.49 3.64
N GLU A 283 -6.15 3.87 3.97
CA GLU A 283 -6.41 4.93 4.95
C GLU A 283 -6.17 4.48 6.41
N SER A 284 -6.48 3.22 6.72
CA SER A 284 -6.43 2.70 8.09
C SER A 284 -6.05 1.22 8.14
N ILE A 285 -5.27 0.85 9.13
CA ILE A 285 -4.84 -0.53 9.38
C ILE A 285 -5.94 -1.27 10.12
N LYS A 286 -6.33 -2.44 9.59
CA LYS A 286 -7.17 -3.39 10.33
C LYS A 286 -6.25 -4.20 11.23
N LEU A 287 -6.14 -3.84 12.50
CA LEU A 287 -5.36 -4.60 13.46
C LEU A 287 -6.00 -5.99 13.63
N HIS A 288 -5.19 -7.03 13.43
CA HIS A 288 -5.61 -8.42 13.56
C HIS A 288 -4.40 -9.29 13.87
N MET A 289 -4.62 -10.35 14.67
CA MET A 289 -3.63 -11.40 14.89
C MET A 289 -4.03 -12.62 14.06
N THR A 290 -3.24 -12.99 13.05
CA THR A 290 -3.56 -14.19 12.24
C THR A 290 -3.46 -15.44 13.11
N VAL A 291 -4.51 -16.27 13.10
CA VAL A 291 -4.54 -17.55 13.81
C VAL A 291 -4.28 -18.69 12.83
N MET A 292 -5.04 -18.72 11.72
CA MET A 292 -4.92 -19.72 10.67
C MET A 292 -4.85 -19.08 9.29
N ASN A 293 -4.08 -19.67 8.39
CA ASN A 293 -3.98 -19.21 7.01
C ASN A 293 -3.71 -20.38 6.06
N ASN A 294 -4.53 -20.51 5.02
CA ASN A 294 -4.36 -21.57 4.02
C ASN A 294 -3.02 -21.50 3.26
N ARG A 295 -2.33 -20.36 3.29
CA ARG A 295 -1.00 -20.21 2.67
C ARG A 295 0.08 -21.08 3.35
N TYR A 296 -0.12 -21.49 4.60
CA TYR A 296 0.85 -22.26 5.37
C TYR A 296 0.82 -23.76 5.04
N ARG A 297 -0.32 -24.27 4.56
CA ARG A 297 -0.43 -25.64 4.08
C ARG A 297 0.57 -25.93 2.99
N ASN A 298 1.20 -27.11 3.09
CA ASN A 298 2.05 -27.61 2.03
C ASN A 298 1.26 -27.82 0.73
N GLU A 299 1.83 -27.46 -0.42
CA GLU A 299 1.15 -27.55 -1.72
C GLU A 299 0.70 -28.98 -2.06
N ALA A 300 1.47 -29.99 -1.62
CA ALA A 300 1.13 -31.39 -1.81
C ALA A 300 -0.12 -31.85 -1.02
N LYS A 301 -0.51 -31.13 0.03
CA LYS A 301 -1.69 -31.44 0.88
C LYS A 301 -2.86 -30.49 0.65
N LYS A 302 -2.75 -29.53 -0.28
CA LYS A 302 -3.84 -28.59 -0.56
C LYS A 302 -4.96 -29.30 -1.34
N SER A 303 -6.04 -29.65 -0.65
CA SER A 303 -7.31 -30.03 -1.28
C SER A 303 -8.09 -28.83 -1.83
N GLY A 304 -7.59 -27.61 -1.65
CA GLY A 304 -8.21 -26.38 -2.13
C GLY A 304 -7.46 -25.11 -1.67
N ASN A 305 -8.00 -23.96 -2.07
CA ASN A 305 -7.46 -22.64 -1.70
C ASN A 305 -8.10 -22.03 -0.44
N SER A 306 -8.88 -22.82 0.31
CA SER A 306 -9.61 -22.40 1.50
C SER A 306 -9.86 -23.59 2.45
N PHE A 307 -10.38 -23.28 3.65
CA PHE A 307 -10.87 -24.22 4.65
C PHE A 307 -12.22 -23.75 5.21
N ASP A 308 -13.02 -24.68 5.75
CA ASP A 308 -14.31 -24.36 6.34
C ASP A 308 -14.15 -23.95 7.82
N ALA A 309 -14.44 -22.69 8.13
CA ALA A 309 -14.31 -22.13 9.46
C ALA A 309 -15.64 -22.06 10.23
N ARG A 310 -16.77 -22.53 9.65
CA ARG A 310 -18.10 -22.36 10.27
C ARG A 310 -18.19 -22.96 11.66
N GLU A 311 -17.73 -24.21 11.82
CA GLU A 311 -17.74 -24.88 13.12
C GLU A 311 -16.73 -24.27 14.09
N ILE A 312 -15.59 -23.76 13.60
CA ILE A 312 -14.62 -23.04 14.44
C ILE A 312 -15.25 -21.76 14.99
N LEU A 313 -15.83 -20.93 14.13
CA LEU A 313 -16.48 -19.68 14.51
C LEU A 313 -17.67 -19.92 15.45
N LYS A 314 -18.45 -20.99 15.21
CA LYS A 314 -19.58 -21.34 16.07
C LYS A 314 -19.16 -21.76 17.49
N ARG A 315 -18.07 -22.52 17.62
CA ARG A 315 -17.62 -23.08 18.92
C ARG A 315 -16.66 -22.16 19.67
N PHE A 316 -15.81 -21.45 18.95
CA PHE A 316 -14.70 -20.68 19.49
C PHE A 316 -14.72 -19.19 19.08
N GLY A 317 -15.81 -18.73 18.47
CA GLY A 317 -15.94 -17.37 17.94
C GLY A 317 -15.71 -16.26 18.95
N ASP A 318 -16.07 -16.47 20.21
CA ASP A 318 -15.91 -15.49 21.31
C ASP A 318 -14.68 -15.75 22.19
N PHE A 319 -13.75 -16.58 21.74
CA PHE A 319 -12.58 -16.98 22.52
C PHE A 319 -11.77 -15.77 22.98
N ASP A 320 -11.48 -15.71 24.28
CA ASP A 320 -10.70 -14.62 24.89
C ASP A 320 -9.25 -15.06 25.03
N PHE A 321 -8.35 -14.41 24.29
CA PHE A 321 -6.92 -14.67 24.36
C PHE A 321 -6.25 -13.86 25.49
N GLY A 322 -6.98 -12.92 26.10
CA GLY A 322 -6.47 -12.07 27.17
C GLY A 322 -5.85 -10.76 26.67
N ILE A 323 -4.94 -10.24 27.47
CA ILE A 323 -4.33 -8.91 27.28
C ILE A 323 -2.82 -9.06 27.13
N ALA A 324 -2.26 -8.43 26.10
CA ALA A 324 -0.82 -8.30 25.92
C ALA A 324 -0.38 -6.85 26.11
N HIS A 325 0.82 -6.67 26.66
CA HIS A 325 1.47 -5.36 26.77
C HIS A 325 2.60 -5.28 25.76
N SER A 326 2.41 -4.49 24.72
CA SER A 326 3.41 -4.34 23.68
C SER A 326 4.44 -3.29 24.04
N ARG A 327 5.72 -3.64 23.87
CA ARG A 327 6.87 -2.79 24.20
C ARG A 327 7.67 -2.32 23.00
N ALA A 328 7.50 -2.95 21.85
CA ALA A 328 8.24 -2.62 20.66
C ALA A 328 7.48 -3.01 19.39
N VAL A 329 7.82 -2.30 18.32
CA VAL A 329 7.51 -2.69 16.94
C VAL A 329 8.81 -3.01 16.21
N HIS A 330 8.80 -4.09 15.43
CA HIS A 330 9.97 -4.60 14.71
C HIS A 330 9.76 -4.48 13.21
N LEU A 331 10.78 -4.01 12.48
CA LEU A 331 10.85 -4.19 11.03
C LEU A 331 11.39 -5.58 10.74
N CYS A 332 10.54 -6.46 10.22
CA CYS A 332 10.82 -7.88 10.03
C CYS A 332 10.95 -8.24 8.56
N VAL A 333 11.80 -9.22 8.26
CA VAL A 333 11.94 -9.80 6.91
C VAL A 333 10.90 -10.90 6.72
N LEU A 334 10.10 -10.83 5.65
CA LEU A 334 9.13 -11.86 5.29
C LEU A 334 9.81 -13.19 4.99
N LYS A 335 9.14 -14.30 5.34
CA LYS A 335 9.61 -15.68 5.09
C LYS A 335 11.01 -15.98 5.65
N SER A 336 11.40 -15.30 6.72
CA SER A 336 12.65 -15.53 7.44
C SER A 336 12.39 -16.11 8.83
N ARG A 337 13.43 -16.64 9.46
CA ARG A 337 13.43 -17.05 10.87
C ARG A 337 14.66 -16.48 11.58
N GLY A 338 14.45 -15.90 12.76
CA GLY A 338 15.48 -15.51 13.70
C GLY A 338 15.87 -16.66 14.63
N GLU A 339 16.79 -16.40 15.56
CA GLU A 339 17.30 -17.38 16.52
C GLU A 339 16.21 -17.85 17.51
N ASP A 340 15.29 -16.96 17.87
CA ASP A 340 14.15 -17.21 18.75
C ASP A 340 12.96 -17.89 18.03
N GLY A 341 13.11 -18.20 16.75
CA GLY A 341 12.06 -18.73 15.90
C GLY A 341 11.02 -17.70 15.43
N PHE A 342 11.14 -16.42 15.83
CA PHE A 342 10.37 -15.32 15.25
C PHE A 342 10.90 -14.96 13.86
N TYR A 343 10.39 -13.90 13.24
CA TYR A 343 10.94 -13.39 11.99
C TYR A 343 12.30 -12.73 12.23
N LYS A 344 13.19 -12.75 11.24
CA LYS A 344 14.45 -12.00 11.31
C LYS A 344 14.13 -10.51 11.41
N ILE A 345 14.63 -9.88 12.47
CA ILE A 345 14.45 -8.47 12.77
C ILE A 345 15.59 -7.68 12.11
N THR A 346 15.22 -6.68 11.31
CA THR A 346 16.15 -5.71 10.70
C THR A 346 16.42 -4.54 11.64
N GLY A 347 15.42 -4.15 12.43
CA GLY A 347 15.53 -3.12 13.45
C GLY A 347 14.21 -2.91 14.17
N SER A 348 14.20 -2.06 15.20
CA SER A 348 13.09 -1.94 16.13
C SER A 348 12.90 -0.52 16.62
N LEU A 349 11.66 -0.21 17.01
CA LEU A 349 11.32 0.96 17.82
C LEU A 349 10.69 0.46 19.12
N GLU A 350 11.31 0.82 20.24
CA GLU A 350 10.77 0.60 21.59
C GLU A 350 9.90 1.77 22.04
N PHE A 351 8.86 1.48 22.80
CA PHE A 351 7.85 2.43 23.28
C PHE A 351 8.16 3.05 24.64
#